data_AF-A0A6P7X574-F1
#
_entry.id   AF-A0A6P7X574-F1
#
_cell.length_a   1.000
_cell.length_b   1.000
_cell.length_c   1.000
_cell.angle_alpha   90.00
_cell.angle_beta   90.00
_cell.angle_gamma   90.00
#
_symmetry.space_group_name_H-M   'P 1'
#
loop_
_entity.id
_entity.type
_entity.pdbx_description
1 polymer ?
#
loop_
_entity_poly.entity_id
_entity_poly.type
_entity_poly.pdbx_seq_one_letter_code
_entity_poly.pdbx_strand_id
1 'polypeptide(L)'
;MVALRNRNRKVFTLALSLFAFTVMSFVLNYTQHVGGITWHPEKYFGRISEQIKRWIKSTWRPCSCNRCISDPGISLWFDERFNQSVSPLLTRSSHRISTDIYKWWAKLQQERNPKNINESLEELFEFIPGESDFLTPNALQCRRCAVVGNSGNLKNSNYGSIIDGHNFIMRMNQAPTAKFETDVGSRTTHHFMYPESYTKMAQNASMILIPFKTLDLQWVVSALTTGAINFTYTFV
;
A
#
# COMPACT_ATOMS: atom_id res chain seq x y z
N MET A 1 45.81 7.95 -59.38
CA MET A 1 45.19 7.02 -58.40
C MET A 1 44.21 7.72 -57.43
N VAL A 2 43.45 8.74 -57.89
CA VAL A 2 42.55 9.55 -57.03
C VAL A 2 41.05 9.31 -57.30
N ALA A 3 40.69 8.78 -58.48
CA ALA A 3 39.29 8.51 -58.85
C ALA A 3 38.67 7.25 -58.19
N LEU A 4 39.47 6.23 -57.86
CA LEU A 4 39.00 5.00 -57.19
C LEU A 4 38.59 5.22 -55.72
N ARG A 5 39.19 6.20 -55.04
CA ARG A 5 38.90 6.52 -53.63
C ARG A 5 37.54 7.20 -53.45
N ASN A 6 37.09 8.01 -54.41
CA ASN A 6 35.82 8.73 -54.31
C ASN A 6 34.61 7.86 -54.67
N ARG A 7 34.79 6.88 -55.57
CA ARG A 7 33.76 5.87 -55.92
C ARG A 7 33.49 4.93 -54.74
N ASN A 8 34.54 4.43 -54.08
CA ASN A 8 34.38 3.59 -52.88
C ASN A 8 33.75 4.35 -51.72
N ARG A 9 34.08 5.64 -51.54
CA ARG A 9 33.46 6.47 -50.50
C ARG A 9 31.98 6.67 -50.75
N LYS A 10 31.55 6.98 -51.98
CA LYS A 10 30.13 7.11 -52.36
C LYS A 10 29.35 5.80 -52.23
N VAL A 11 29.96 4.67 -52.59
CA VAL A 11 29.35 3.33 -52.40
C VAL A 11 29.21 3.00 -50.92
N PHE A 12 30.19 3.36 -50.10
CA PHE A 12 30.13 3.16 -48.65
C PHE A 12 29.05 4.05 -48.00
N THR A 13 28.91 5.32 -48.42
CA THR A 13 27.81 6.18 -47.95
C THR A 13 26.45 5.64 -48.37
N LEU A 14 26.33 5.13 -49.59
CA LEU A 14 25.07 4.55 -50.09
C LEU A 14 24.68 3.28 -49.31
N ALA A 15 25.66 2.42 -49.01
CA ALA A 15 25.47 1.21 -48.21
C ALA A 15 25.06 1.54 -46.76
N LEU A 16 25.68 2.55 -46.15
CA LEU A 16 25.32 3.02 -44.81
C LEU A 16 23.92 3.65 -44.78
N SER A 17 23.54 4.42 -45.80
CA SER A 17 22.18 4.96 -45.89
C SER A 17 21.13 3.88 -46.09
N LEU A 18 21.42 2.86 -46.91
CA LEU A 18 20.52 1.73 -47.11
C LEU A 18 20.36 0.90 -45.82
N PHE A 19 21.46 0.67 -45.08
CA PHE A 19 21.42 -0.01 -43.79
C PHE A 19 20.65 0.80 -42.73
N ALA A 20 20.87 2.12 -42.65
CA ALA A 20 20.10 2.97 -41.74
C ALA A 20 18.62 2.98 -42.09
N PHE A 21 18.27 2.97 -43.38
CA PHE A 21 16.88 2.91 -43.84
C PHE A 21 16.23 1.56 -43.51
N THR A 22 16.93 0.43 -43.69
CA THR A 22 16.38 -0.88 -43.31
C THR A 22 16.19 -1.01 -41.80
N VAL A 23 17.14 -0.49 -40.99
CA VAL A 23 17.02 -0.46 -39.53
C VAL A 23 15.85 0.43 -39.10
N MET A 24 15.71 1.63 -39.69
CA MET A 24 14.59 2.52 -39.36
C MET A 24 13.24 1.97 -39.81
N SER A 25 13.16 1.32 -40.98
CA SER A 25 11.94 0.63 -41.41
C SER A 25 11.63 -0.57 -40.50
N PHE A 26 12.64 -1.31 -40.03
CA PHE A 26 12.45 -2.38 -39.04
C PHE A 26 11.97 -1.83 -37.70
N VAL A 27 12.55 -0.74 -37.20
CA VAL A 27 12.12 -0.08 -35.96
C VAL A 27 10.72 0.50 -36.10
N LEU A 28 10.40 1.15 -37.21
CA LEU A 28 9.06 1.68 -37.48
C LEU A 28 8.02 0.55 -37.59
N ASN A 29 8.34 -0.53 -38.31
CA ASN A 29 7.50 -1.73 -38.39
C ASN A 29 7.33 -2.41 -37.03
N TYR A 30 8.39 -2.46 -36.22
CA TYR A 30 8.36 -2.96 -34.84
C TYR A 30 7.49 -2.06 -33.95
N THR A 31 7.60 -0.74 -34.05
CA THR A 31 6.75 0.19 -33.29
C THR A 31 5.29 0.18 -33.75
N GLN A 32 5.02 -0.11 -35.02
CA GLN A 32 3.65 -0.27 -35.52
C GLN A 32 3.03 -1.63 -35.15
N HIS A 33 3.82 -2.71 -35.08
CA HIS A 33 3.34 -4.03 -34.66
C HIS A 33 3.37 -4.29 -33.15
N VAL A 34 4.10 -3.49 -32.38
CA VAL A 34 4.21 -3.58 -30.91
C VAL A 34 3.52 -2.37 -30.24
N GLY A 35 2.52 -1.79 -30.90
CA GLY A 35 1.52 -0.97 -30.26
C GLY A 35 0.63 -1.83 -29.36
N GLY A 36 0.99 -1.93 -28.07
CA GLY A 36 0.16 -2.56 -27.05
C GLY A 36 0.60 -3.96 -26.60
N ILE A 37 1.84 -4.11 -26.14
CA ILE A 37 2.15 -5.16 -25.16
C ILE A 37 2.26 -4.48 -23.80
N THR A 38 1.17 -4.52 -23.03
CA THR A 38 1.24 -4.41 -21.57
C THR A 38 2.21 -5.50 -21.11
N TRP A 39 3.41 -5.10 -20.67
CA TRP A 39 4.36 -6.03 -20.06
C TRP A 39 3.71 -6.62 -18.80
N HIS A 40 3.26 -7.87 -18.91
CA HIS A 40 2.73 -8.66 -17.80
C HIS A 40 3.66 -9.87 -17.64
N PRO A 41 4.73 -9.72 -16.82
CA PRO A 41 5.75 -10.76 -16.66
C PRO A 41 5.16 -12.11 -16.25
N GLU A 42 4.04 -12.09 -15.51
CA GLU A 42 3.38 -13.28 -14.96
C GLU A 42 2.99 -14.34 -16.01
N LYS A 43 2.63 -13.94 -17.23
CA LYS A 43 2.22 -14.89 -18.29
C LYS A 43 3.39 -15.68 -18.90
N TYR A 44 4.62 -15.18 -18.83
CA TYR A 44 5.80 -15.85 -19.39
C TYR A 44 6.59 -16.67 -18.34
N PHE A 45 6.38 -16.42 -17.05
CA PHE A 45 7.05 -17.14 -15.95
C PHE A 45 6.59 -18.59 -15.78
N GLY A 46 5.49 -19.01 -16.41
CA GLY A 46 5.00 -20.39 -16.34
C GLY A 46 5.93 -21.44 -16.95
N ARG A 47 6.89 -21.05 -17.81
CA ARG A 47 7.78 -21.97 -18.56
C ARG A 47 9.26 -21.89 -18.17
N ILE A 48 9.59 -21.10 -17.15
CA ILE A 48 10.95 -20.91 -16.67
C ILE A 48 11.24 -21.98 -15.59
N SER A 49 12.43 -22.60 -15.62
CA SER A 49 12.79 -23.63 -14.63
C SER A 49 12.76 -23.05 -13.21
N GLU A 50 12.41 -23.87 -12.22
CA GLU A 50 12.40 -23.45 -10.80
C GLU A 50 13.76 -22.92 -10.33
N GLN A 51 14.84 -23.39 -10.95
CA GLN A 51 16.21 -22.92 -10.70
C GLN A 51 16.42 -21.48 -11.19
N ILE A 52 15.86 -21.13 -12.35
CA ILE A 52 15.92 -19.77 -12.91
C ILE A 52 14.96 -18.84 -12.15
N LYS A 53 13.77 -19.33 -11.72
CA LYS A 53 12.89 -18.56 -10.82
C LYS A 53 13.58 -18.22 -9.51
N ARG A 54 14.36 -19.14 -8.94
CA ARG A 54 15.20 -18.89 -7.74
C ARG A 54 16.29 -17.85 -7.99
N TRP A 55 16.94 -17.89 -9.15
CA TRP A 55 17.96 -16.90 -9.54
C TRP A 55 17.39 -15.49 -9.79
N ILE A 56 16.23 -15.38 -10.44
CA ILE A 56 15.56 -14.10 -10.69
C ILE A 56 15.00 -13.51 -9.39
N LYS A 57 14.39 -14.33 -8.52
CA LYS A 57 13.99 -13.90 -7.16
C LYS A 57 15.18 -13.43 -6.31
N SER A 58 16.38 -13.98 -6.54
CA SER A 58 17.59 -13.63 -5.79
C SER A 58 18.11 -12.20 -6.06
N THR A 59 17.69 -11.55 -7.14
CA THR A 59 18.20 -10.20 -7.50
C THR A 59 17.22 -9.08 -7.16
N TRP A 60 15.92 -9.38 -7.00
CA TRP A 60 14.91 -8.40 -6.61
C TRP A 60 14.75 -8.37 -5.09
N ARG A 61 15.20 -7.27 -4.45
CA ARG A 61 14.91 -7.02 -3.04
C ARG A 61 13.64 -6.17 -2.91
N PRO A 62 12.67 -6.59 -2.07
CA PRO A 62 11.40 -5.87 -1.96
C PRO A 62 11.51 -4.57 -1.14
N CYS A 63 12.61 -4.37 -0.41
CA CYS A 63 12.88 -3.15 0.35
C CYS A 63 14.40 -2.93 0.54
N SER A 64 14.77 -1.75 1.03
CA SER A 64 16.17 -1.39 1.31
C SER A 64 16.62 -1.62 2.77
N CYS A 65 15.85 -2.37 3.56
CA CYS A 65 16.21 -2.71 4.95
C CYS A 65 17.18 -3.91 5.03
N ASN A 66 17.78 -4.12 6.21
CA ASN A 66 18.62 -5.30 6.47
C ASN A 66 17.86 -6.63 6.27
N ARG A 67 16.56 -6.65 6.58
CA ARG A 67 15.61 -7.71 6.28
C ARG A 67 14.29 -7.07 5.86
N CYS A 68 13.59 -7.68 4.92
CA CYS A 68 12.27 -7.24 4.50
C CYS A 68 11.22 -8.26 4.95
N ILE A 69 10.06 -7.76 5.40
CA ILE A 69 8.93 -8.63 5.80
C ILE A 69 8.51 -9.52 4.62
N SER A 70 8.58 -8.98 3.41
CA SER A 70 8.23 -9.61 2.13
C SER A 70 9.32 -10.51 1.53
N ASP A 71 10.42 -10.79 2.25
CA ASP A 71 11.48 -11.66 1.75
C ASP A 71 10.97 -13.11 1.62
N PRO A 72 10.96 -13.69 0.40
CA PRO A 72 10.40 -15.02 0.19
C PRO A 72 11.34 -16.12 0.70
N GLY A 73 10.78 -17.25 1.13
CA GLY A 73 11.54 -18.47 1.44
C GLY A 73 12.28 -18.43 2.78
N ILE A 74 12.08 -17.40 3.61
CA ILE A 74 12.58 -17.38 5.00
C ILE A 74 11.75 -18.32 5.88
N SER A 75 10.44 -18.37 5.66
CA SER A 75 9.52 -19.22 6.42
C SER A 75 8.33 -19.64 5.55
N LEU A 76 8.19 -20.95 5.32
CA LEU A 76 7.06 -21.51 4.57
C LEU A 76 5.72 -21.17 5.22
N TRP A 77 5.67 -21.18 6.57
CA TRP A 77 4.48 -20.81 7.33
C TRP A 77 4.07 -19.35 7.05
N PHE A 78 5.06 -18.46 6.92
CA PHE A 78 4.82 -17.04 6.66
C PHE A 78 4.41 -16.82 5.20
N ASP A 79 5.12 -17.44 4.26
CA ASP A 79 4.86 -17.33 2.82
C ASP A 79 3.44 -17.80 2.45
N GLU A 80 2.91 -18.82 3.14
CA GLU A 80 1.54 -19.31 2.95
C GLU A 80 0.46 -18.28 3.37
N ARG A 81 0.77 -17.39 4.32
CA ARG A 81 -0.19 -16.46 4.94
C ARG A 81 -0.05 -15.02 4.44
N PHE A 82 1.16 -14.63 4.04
CA PHE A 82 1.45 -13.26 3.68
C PHE A 82 1.12 -12.98 2.22
N ASN A 83 -0.01 -12.29 1.99
CA ASN A 83 -0.44 -11.87 0.66
C ASN A 83 -0.23 -10.37 0.46
N GLN A 84 0.80 -10.00 -0.31
CA GLN A 84 1.17 -8.61 -0.59
C GLN A 84 0.17 -7.88 -1.51
N SER A 85 -0.67 -8.61 -2.22
CA SER A 85 -1.65 -8.03 -3.15
C SER A 85 -2.89 -7.48 -2.44
N VAL A 86 -3.05 -7.75 -1.14
CA VAL A 86 -4.19 -7.24 -0.35
C VAL A 86 -3.92 -5.80 0.05
N SER A 87 -4.79 -4.88 -0.38
CA SER A 87 -4.77 -3.50 0.10
C SER A 87 -5.37 -3.41 1.50
N PRO A 88 -4.66 -2.84 2.50
CA PRO A 88 -5.18 -2.71 3.86
C PRO A 88 -6.06 -1.46 4.04
N LEU A 89 -6.07 -0.53 3.08
CA LEU A 89 -6.90 0.68 3.13
C LEU A 89 -7.99 0.62 2.07
N LEU A 90 -9.17 1.09 2.45
CA LEU A 90 -10.29 1.26 1.55
C LEU A 90 -10.09 2.51 0.70
N THR A 91 -10.27 2.38 -0.61
CA THR A 91 -10.24 3.49 -1.56
C THR A 91 -11.56 3.57 -2.32
N ARG A 92 -11.84 4.73 -2.93
CA ARG A 92 -13.01 4.90 -3.79
C ARG A 92 -12.99 3.92 -4.98
N SER A 93 -11.83 3.48 -5.45
CA SER A 93 -11.72 2.48 -6.52
C SER A 93 -11.82 1.02 -6.04
N SER A 94 -11.57 0.74 -4.76
CA SER A 94 -11.50 -0.62 -4.20
C SER A 94 -12.65 -0.98 -3.25
N HIS A 95 -13.70 -0.15 -3.17
CA HIS A 95 -14.81 -0.33 -2.21
C HIS A 95 -15.80 -1.46 -2.55
N ARG A 96 -15.62 -2.18 -3.66
CA ARG A 96 -16.51 -3.28 -4.04
C ARG A 96 -16.24 -4.50 -3.18
N ILE A 97 -17.03 -4.65 -2.13
CA ILE A 97 -16.98 -5.79 -1.21
C ILE A 97 -17.87 -6.91 -1.77
N SER A 98 -17.33 -8.13 -1.87
CA SER A 98 -18.12 -9.27 -2.32
C SER A 98 -19.18 -9.65 -1.27
N THR A 99 -20.28 -10.24 -1.72
CA THR A 99 -21.44 -10.55 -0.87
C THR A 99 -21.09 -11.46 0.32
N ASP A 100 -20.19 -12.42 0.14
CA ASP A 100 -19.70 -13.32 1.18
C ASP A 100 -18.86 -12.60 2.24
N ILE A 101 -17.95 -11.72 1.83
CA ILE A 101 -17.16 -10.88 2.74
C ILE A 101 -18.08 -9.92 3.50
N TYR A 102 -19.01 -9.27 2.82
CA TYR A 102 -19.98 -8.39 3.46
C TYR A 102 -20.83 -9.13 4.49
N LYS A 103 -21.34 -10.33 4.16
CA LYS A 103 -22.11 -11.17 5.08
C LYS A 103 -21.30 -11.60 6.30
N TRP A 104 -20.00 -11.88 6.13
CA TRP A 104 -19.11 -12.17 7.26
C TRP A 104 -18.94 -10.94 8.15
N TRP A 105 -18.64 -9.78 7.56
CA TRP A 105 -18.42 -8.54 8.28
C TRP A 105 -19.68 -8.07 9.02
N ALA A 106 -20.85 -8.15 8.39
CA ALA A 106 -22.13 -7.80 9.01
C ALA A 106 -22.47 -8.66 10.25
N LYS A 107 -21.92 -9.87 10.35
CA LYS A 107 -22.10 -10.74 11.53
C LYS A 107 -21.27 -10.33 12.74
N LEU A 108 -20.28 -9.45 12.59
CA LEU A 108 -19.38 -9.05 13.69
C LEU A 108 -20.15 -8.34 14.80
N GLN A 109 -21.05 -7.42 14.46
CA GLN A 109 -21.88 -6.70 15.43
C GLN A 109 -23.39 -6.84 15.21
N GLN A 110 -23.83 -7.49 14.12
CA GLN A 110 -25.23 -7.82 13.86
C GLN A 110 -26.17 -6.61 13.99
N GLU A 111 -25.85 -5.54 13.26
CA GLU A 111 -26.72 -4.36 13.19
C GLU A 111 -28.14 -4.76 12.76
N ARG A 112 -29.15 -4.26 13.48
CA ARG A 112 -30.55 -4.63 13.23
C ARG A 112 -31.06 -4.14 11.87
N ASN A 113 -30.71 -2.91 11.51
CA ASN A 113 -31.16 -2.27 10.28
C ASN A 113 -30.03 -1.38 9.70
N PRO A 114 -28.98 -1.99 9.13
CA PRO A 114 -27.87 -1.24 8.57
C PRO A 114 -28.30 -0.49 7.30
N LYS A 115 -27.78 0.72 7.12
CA LYS A 115 -27.84 1.44 5.83
C LYS A 115 -27.13 0.60 4.77
N ASN A 116 -27.44 0.84 3.49
CA ASN A 116 -26.68 0.25 2.39
C ASN A 116 -25.19 0.64 2.52
N ILE A 117 -24.31 -0.36 2.49
CA ILE A 117 -22.87 -0.14 2.66
C ILE A 117 -22.27 0.67 1.51
N ASN A 118 -22.70 0.47 0.27
CA ASN A 118 -22.17 1.22 -0.88
C ASN A 118 -22.57 2.70 -0.78
N GLU A 119 -23.83 2.99 -0.43
CA GLU A 119 -24.27 4.37 -0.18
C GLU A 119 -23.49 5.02 0.96
N SER A 120 -23.25 4.27 2.05
CA SER A 120 -22.47 4.75 3.20
C SER A 120 -21.00 5.02 2.84
N LEU A 121 -20.43 4.24 1.92
CA LEU A 121 -19.05 4.40 1.46
C LEU A 121 -18.90 5.56 0.47
N GLU A 122 -19.85 5.73 -0.45
CA GLU A 122 -19.88 6.90 -1.34
C GLU A 122 -19.98 8.20 -0.53
N GLU A 123 -20.92 8.26 0.42
CA GLU A 123 -21.07 9.41 1.33
C GLU A 123 -19.79 9.64 2.15
N LEU A 124 -19.18 8.58 2.70
CA LEU A 124 -17.92 8.71 3.44
C LEU A 124 -16.82 9.38 2.61
N PHE A 125 -16.63 8.93 1.36
CA PHE A 125 -15.59 9.46 0.49
C PHE A 125 -15.89 10.86 -0.05
N GLU A 126 -17.07 11.45 0.19
CA GLU A 126 -17.30 12.88 -0.03
C GLU A 126 -16.58 13.74 1.02
N PHE A 127 -16.35 13.20 2.22
CA PHE A 127 -15.76 13.94 3.36
C PHE A 127 -14.30 13.58 3.64
N ILE A 128 -13.85 12.37 3.27
CA ILE A 128 -12.47 11.92 3.46
C ILE A 128 -11.78 11.60 2.12
N PRO A 129 -10.44 11.68 2.03
CA PRO A 129 -9.71 11.30 0.83
C PRO A 129 -10.02 9.85 0.42
N GLY A 130 -10.46 9.67 -0.82
CA GLY A 130 -10.74 8.35 -1.40
C GLY A 130 -9.55 7.69 -2.10
N GLU A 131 -8.38 8.33 -2.08
CA GLU A 131 -7.13 7.86 -2.65
C GLU A 131 -6.07 7.75 -1.55
N SER A 132 -5.19 6.75 -1.65
CA SER A 132 -4.13 6.52 -0.67
C SER A 132 -2.76 6.48 -1.33
N ASP A 133 -2.00 7.56 -1.21
CA ASP A 133 -0.60 7.61 -1.65
C ASP A 133 0.37 7.04 -0.60
N PHE A 134 -0.11 6.84 0.64
CA PHE A 134 0.72 6.56 1.81
C PHE A 134 1.36 5.16 1.84
N LEU A 135 0.86 4.23 1.03
CA LEU A 135 1.17 2.80 1.16
C LEU A 135 1.89 2.19 -0.05
N THR A 136 2.24 2.95 -1.09
CA THR A 136 3.05 2.41 -2.17
C THR A 136 4.41 1.96 -1.60
N PRO A 137 4.73 0.65 -1.63
CA PRO A 137 6.00 0.16 -1.15
C PRO A 137 7.10 0.73 -2.06
N ASN A 138 7.88 1.67 -1.53
CA ASN A 138 9.04 2.16 -2.25
C ASN A 138 10.22 1.23 -1.97
N ALA A 139 10.56 0.38 -2.94
CA ALA A 139 11.70 -0.54 -2.84
C ALA A 139 13.02 0.18 -2.51
N LEU A 140 13.12 1.49 -2.81
CA LEU A 140 14.29 2.33 -2.58
C LEU A 140 14.39 2.85 -1.13
N GLN A 141 13.39 2.63 -0.28
CA GLN A 141 13.40 3.12 1.09
C GLN A 141 13.29 1.99 2.11
N CYS A 142 14.02 2.12 3.22
CA CYS A 142 13.81 1.27 4.39
C CYS A 142 12.82 1.96 5.35
N ARG A 143 11.54 1.59 5.25
CA ARG A 143 10.51 2.07 6.18
C ARG A 143 10.51 1.20 7.45
N ARG A 144 10.79 1.83 8.59
CA ARG A 144 10.75 1.20 9.92
C ARG A 144 9.51 1.66 10.67
N CYS A 145 8.77 0.72 11.24
CA CYS A 145 7.53 0.98 11.96
C CYS A 145 7.64 0.52 13.42
N ALA A 146 7.15 1.33 14.35
CA ALA A 146 6.86 0.91 15.73
C ALA A 146 5.35 0.73 15.89
N VAL A 147 4.91 -0.45 16.32
CA VAL A 147 3.52 -0.72 16.69
C VAL A 147 3.45 -0.78 18.21
N VAL A 148 2.76 0.18 18.82
CA VAL A 148 2.72 0.35 20.27
C VAL A 148 1.33 -0.06 20.76
N GLY A 149 1.26 -1.19 21.45
CA GLY A 149 0.06 -1.65 22.14
C GLY A 149 -0.14 -0.98 23.50
N ASN A 150 -1.15 -1.44 24.24
CA ASN A 150 -1.61 -0.79 25.48
C ASN A 150 -1.29 -1.61 26.75
N SER A 151 -0.32 -2.53 26.65
CA SER A 151 0.04 -3.40 27.77
C SER A 151 0.75 -2.62 28.88
N GLY A 152 0.44 -2.96 30.13
CA GLY A 152 1.12 -2.40 31.30
C GLY A 152 2.60 -2.75 31.39
N ASN A 153 3.10 -3.70 30.60
CA ASN A 153 4.52 -4.04 30.54
C ASN A 153 5.41 -2.89 30.00
N LEU A 154 4.80 -1.87 29.39
CA LEU A 154 5.50 -0.68 28.93
C LEU A 154 5.91 0.24 30.09
N LYS A 155 5.27 0.14 31.26
CA LYS A 155 5.60 0.97 32.43
C LYS A 155 7.05 0.74 32.88
N ASN A 156 7.82 1.81 33.02
CA ASN A 156 9.24 1.82 33.35
C ASN A 156 10.13 1.05 32.36
N SER A 157 9.68 0.86 31.12
CA SER A 157 10.46 0.18 30.07
C SER A 157 11.52 1.08 29.46
N ASN A 158 11.35 2.41 29.55
CA ASN A 158 12.21 3.41 28.90
C ASN A 158 12.34 3.23 27.37
N TYR A 159 11.35 2.61 26.70
CA TYR A 159 11.40 2.39 25.25
C TYR A 159 11.10 3.64 24.41
N GLY A 160 10.73 4.77 25.03
CA GLY A 160 10.18 5.91 24.31
C GLY A 160 11.10 6.47 23.22
N SER A 161 12.39 6.59 23.49
CA SER A 161 13.37 7.06 22.50
C SER A 161 13.54 6.10 21.31
N ILE A 162 13.50 4.79 21.56
CA ILE A 162 13.59 3.76 20.52
C ILE A 162 12.32 3.77 19.67
N ILE A 163 11.14 3.88 20.29
CA ILE A 163 9.85 4.00 19.61
C ILE A 163 9.87 5.22 18.68
N ASP A 164 10.22 6.39 19.24
CA ASP A 164 10.26 7.66 18.51
C ASP A 164 11.35 7.70 17.41
N GLY A 165 12.28 6.75 17.37
CA GLY A 165 13.26 6.59 16.29
C GLY A 165 12.71 5.99 14.99
N HIS A 166 11.44 5.54 14.96
CA HIS A 166 10.84 4.91 13.78
C HIS A 166 10.23 5.93 12.80
N ASN A 167 10.10 5.52 11.53
CA ASN A 167 9.46 6.36 10.51
C ASN A 167 7.97 6.49 10.78
N PHE A 168 7.30 5.34 10.97
CA PHE A 168 5.90 5.27 11.34
C PHE A 168 5.72 4.76 12.77
N ILE A 169 4.83 5.38 13.51
CA ILE A 169 4.51 5.02 14.89
C ILE A 169 3.00 4.87 14.96
N MET A 170 2.59 3.62 15.14
CA MET A 170 1.22 3.15 15.09
C MET A 170 0.73 2.89 16.51
N ARG A 171 -0.32 3.62 16.92
CA ARG A 171 -0.98 3.48 18.24
C ARG A 171 -2.44 3.11 18.06
N MET A 172 -3.12 2.71 19.13
CA MET A 172 -4.51 2.27 19.04
C MET A 172 -5.32 2.63 20.29
N ASN A 173 -6.64 2.73 20.10
CA ASN A 173 -7.61 3.01 21.18
C ASN A 173 -7.31 4.34 21.90
N GLN A 174 -7.63 4.43 23.18
CA GLN A 174 -7.46 5.65 24.00
C GLN A 174 -6.08 5.74 24.68
N ALA A 175 -5.04 5.14 24.10
CA ALA A 175 -3.71 5.09 24.70
C ALA A 175 -3.06 6.49 24.79
N PRO A 176 -2.81 7.03 26.00
CA PRO A 176 -2.18 8.32 26.15
C PRO A 176 -0.66 8.21 25.99
N THR A 177 -0.04 9.22 25.39
CA THR A 177 1.42 9.42 25.43
C THR A 177 1.81 10.40 26.52
N ALA A 178 0.97 11.40 26.79
CA ALA A 178 1.21 12.43 27.79
C ALA A 178 1.48 11.82 29.17
N LYS A 179 2.61 12.20 29.79
CA LYS A 179 3.13 11.69 31.07
C LYS A 179 3.71 10.28 31.04
N PHE A 180 3.73 9.62 29.88
CA PHE A 180 4.30 8.28 29.68
C PHE A 180 5.40 8.27 28.61
N GLU A 181 5.85 9.44 28.14
CA GLU A 181 6.71 9.59 26.97
C GLU A 181 8.04 8.87 27.13
N THR A 182 8.57 8.78 28.35
CA THR A 182 9.81 8.04 28.64
C THR A 182 9.67 6.56 28.25
N ASP A 183 8.49 5.99 28.49
CA ASP A 183 8.19 4.59 28.24
C ASP A 183 7.66 4.34 26.83
N VAL A 184 6.74 5.18 26.36
CA VAL A 184 5.97 4.91 25.15
C VAL A 184 6.27 5.85 23.98
N GLY A 185 7.12 6.86 24.18
CA GLY A 185 7.43 7.88 23.19
C GLY A 185 6.35 8.96 23.09
N SER A 186 6.68 10.10 22.48
CA SER A 186 5.77 11.23 22.33
C SER A 186 5.17 11.33 20.92
N ARG A 187 5.74 10.64 19.93
CA ARG A 187 5.31 10.75 18.53
C ARG A 187 4.23 9.72 18.19
N THR A 188 3.32 10.10 17.30
CA THR A 188 2.32 9.21 16.68
C THR A 188 2.17 9.66 15.24
N THR A 189 2.22 8.73 14.29
CA THR A 189 1.95 9.03 12.87
C THR A 189 0.63 8.46 12.40
N HIS A 190 0.24 7.29 12.92
CA HIS A 190 -1.04 6.66 12.61
C HIS A 190 -1.68 6.17 13.90
N HIS A 191 -2.99 6.37 14.04
CA HIS A 191 -3.71 5.92 15.22
C HIS A 191 -4.98 5.17 14.81
N PHE A 192 -5.06 3.91 15.24
CA PHE A 192 -6.16 3.01 14.95
C PHE A 192 -7.29 3.22 15.95
N MET A 193 -8.47 3.57 15.46
CA MET A 193 -9.64 3.86 16.28
C MET A 193 -10.93 3.35 15.65
N TYR A 194 -11.94 3.25 16.48
CA TYR A 194 -13.34 3.01 16.13
C TYR A 194 -14.18 3.88 17.07
N PRO A 195 -15.47 4.17 16.77
CA PRO A 195 -16.25 5.17 17.51
C PRO A 195 -16.18 5.01 19.03
N GLU A 196 -16.34 3.78 19.52
CA GLU A 196 -16.36 3.46 20.96
C GLU A 196 -15.00 3.50 21.65
N SER A 197 -13.91 3.73 20.91
CA SER A 197 -12.56 3.87 21.46
C SER A 197 -11.81 5.05 20.85
N TYR A 198 -12.57 6.08 20.45
CA TYR A 198 -12.03 7.33 19.96
C TYR A 198 -11.33 8.12 21.07
N THR A 199 -10.27 8.84 20.69
CA THR A 199 -9.65 9.89 21.50
C THR A 199 -9.19 11.03 20.60
N LYS A 200 -9.14 12.25 21.13
CA LYS A 200 -8.55 13.39 20.43
C LYS A 200 -7.07 13.14 20.18
N MET A 201 -6.62 13.41 18.95
CA MET A 201 -5.24 13.21 18.52
C MET A 201 -4.50 14.52 18.29
N ALA A 202 -3.17 14.42 18.18
CA ALA A 202 -2.32 15.50 17.70
C ALA A 202 -2.61 15.79 16.21
N GLN A 203 -2.43 17.06 15.79
CA GLN A 203 -2.81 17.56 14.46
C GLN A 203 -2.09 16.86 13.28
N ASN A 204 -0.89 16.30 13.51
CA ASN A 204 -0.05 15.70 12.47
C ASN A 204 -0.09 14.16 12.43
N ALA A 205 -1.14 13.55 13.00
CA ALA A 205 -1.36 12.11 12.96
C ALA A 205 -2.54 11.75 12.06
N SER A 206 -2.40 10.67 11.30
CA SER A 206 -3.47 10.10 10.48
C SER A 206 -4.37 9.21 11.34
N MET A 207 -5.68 9.48 11.32
CA MET A 207 -6.68 8.57 11.88
C MET A 207 -6.87 7.37 10.96
N ILE A 208 -6.73 6.16 11.48
CA ILE A 208 -7.13 4.94 10.76
C ILE A 208 -8.38 4.40 11.43
N LEU A 209 -9.53 4.59 10.77
CA LEU A 209 -10.80 4.01 11.21
C LEU A 209 -10.80 2.51 10.98
N ILE A 210 -11.24 1.74 11.98
CA ILE A 210 -11.53 0.32 11.88
C ILE A 210 -13.06 0.13 11.99
N PRO A 211 -13.78 0.06 10.86
CA PRO A 211 -15.23 -0.08 10.88
C PRO A 211 -15.61 -1.54 11.15
N PHE A 212 -16.31 -1.79 12.25
CA PHE A 212 -16.87 -3.10 12.61
C PHE A 212 -18.35 -3.23 12.21
N LYS A 213 -18.97 -2.13 11.79
CA LYS A 213 -20.37 -2.05 11.39
C LYS A 213 -20.62 -0.81 10.50
N THR A 214 -21.74 -0.76 9.80
CA THR A 214 -22.06 0.33 8.85
C THR A 214 -22.26 1.65 9.58
N LEU A 215 -22.77 1.63 10.81
CA LEU A 215 -22.86 2.82 11.65
C LEU A 215 -21.50 3.48 11.92
N ASP A 216 -20.39 2.74 11.93
CA ASP A 216 -19.06 3.32 12.16
C ASP A 216 -18.62 4.21 11.00
N LEU A 217 -19.00 3.85 9.77
CA LEU A 217 -18.75 4.66 8.57
C LEU A 217 -19.58 5.95 8.63
N GLN A 218 -20.86 5.83 8.97
CA GLN A 218 -21.76 6.97 9.15
C GLN A 218 -21.31 7.90 10.30
N TRP A 219 -20.75 7.32 11.37
CA TRP A 219 -20.23 8.09 12.50
C TRP A 219 -19.10 9.02 12.08
N VAL A 220 -18.21 8.62 11.16
CA VAL A 220 -17.16 9.52 10.66
C VAL A 220 -17.76 10.74 9.96
N VAL A 221 -18.73 10.51 9.07
CA VAL A 221 -19.43 11.60 8.38
C VAL A 221 -20.10 12.52 9.41
N SER A 222 -20.81 11.94 10.38
CA SER A 222 -21.48 12.71 11.44
C SER A 222 -20.49 13.50 12.30
N ALA A 223 -19.40 12.89 12.76
CA ALA A 223 -18.40 13.52 13.61
C ALA A 223 -17.66 14.69 12.92
N LEU A 224 -17.52 14.64 11.60
CA LEU A 224 -16.93 15.71 10.80
C LEU A 224 -17.92 16.81 10.41
N THR A 225 -19.23 16.59 10.59
CA THR A 225 -20.28 17.51 10.11
C THR A 225 -21.27 17.90 11.20
N THR A 226 -22.26 17.05 11.47
CA THR A 226 -23.47 17.37 12.24
C THR A 226 -23.37 17.01 13.72
N GLY A 227 -22.52 16.06 14.09
CA GLY A 227 -22.45 15.51 15.45
C GLY A 227 -23.72 14.77 15.90
N ALA A 228 -24.57 14.35 14.96
CA ALA A 228 -25.86 13.71 15.26
C ALA A 228 -25.72 12.29 15.84
N ILE A 229 -24.67 11.55 15.48
CA ILE A 229 -24.43 10.18 15.99
C ILE A 229 -23.55 10.27 17.25
N ASN A 230 -24.20 10.17 18.41
CA ASN A 230 -23.56 10.18 19.74
C ASN A 230 -23.75 8.87 20.52
N PHE A 231 -24.38 7.86 19.90
CA PHE A 231 -24.65 6.57 20.50
C PHE A 231 -24.59 5.45 19.46
N THR A 232 -23.87 4.38 19.80
CA THR A 232 -23.85 3.12 19.03
C THR A 232 -24.51 1.99 19.84
N TYR A 233 -23.73 1.19 20.55
CA TYR A 233 -24.17 0.37 21.70
C TYR A 233 -23.72 0.99 23.03
N THR A 234 -22.91 2.05 22.97
CA THR A 234 -22.50 2.94 24.07
C THR A 234 -22.44 4.37 23.55
N PHE A 235 -22.34 5.35 24.44
CA PHE A 235 -22.06 6.73 24.08
C PHE A 235 -20.68 6.88 23.44
N VAL A 236 -20.59 7.74 22.43
CA VAL A 236 -19.39 8.05 21.65
C VAL A 236 -19.18 9.55 21.52
#